data_AF-A0A0D6ARQ0-F1
#
_entry.id   AF-A0A0D6ARQ0-F1
#
_cell.length_a   1.000
_cell.length_b   1.000
_cell.length_c   1.000
_cell.angle_alpha   90.00
_cell.angle_beta   90.00
_cell.angle_gamma   90.00
#
_symmetry.space_group_name_H-M   'P 1'
#
loop_
_entity.id
_entity.type
_entity.pdbx_description
1 polymer ?
#
loop_
_entity_poly.entity_id
_entity_poly.type
_entity_poly.pdbx_seq_one_letter_code
_entity_poly.pdbx_strand_id
1 'polypeptide(L)'
;MDHLTLDQCYQILNLSPTSTLEDLEKNYYKLIGDKLKSNNKEDINNLKQAYTQLTEFYQNQQENNIEKERKESEKFITNSINQQLKNIGLRVKVKSFTNYLEIVIKNVKNNKKILTTKLIYDSLNHILKNTEINVLISSVDQKNNLIWQEEIKVCTGIYAHNAGKYNTEILLKEAEITTNTYSLPIAFLIAFAVNFIDPLAWFISMWVHEFGHATVAWFSGYRAMVTFAGTIMSFNRSLFVYFGILILIGLTFYSGWKEKKKTVMIVCVILAIVQFILTWKTSYSTYQMLLYFGGIGGEFYLSTLLIIAFYWRLPEKFYWEFWRFFALVIGTIVFWGNFTKWHKISVGKAQIPWGTFWGGRGDSGGDLNVLNNEVGWSTEQIINIYNTLGFICLLVIIGTYLYYLWKSNLVFRLQISRFLS
;
A
#
# COMPACT_ATOMS: atom_id res chain seq x y z
N MET A 1 -47.88 29.34 -45.99
CA MET A 1 -47.38 28.17 -46.73
C MET A 1 -47.92 26.97 -45.98
N ASP A 2 -48.81 26.22 -46.62
CA ASP A 2 -49.42 25.06 -45.99
C ASP A 2 -48.34 24.01 -45.75
N HIS A 3 -48.30 23.46 -44.53
CA HIS A 3 -47.41 22.36 -44.20
C HIS A 3 -47.89 21.13 -44.96
N LEU A 4 -47.07 20.61 -45.88
CA LEU A 4 -47.32 19.31 -46.50
C LEU A 4 -47.31 18.24 -45.41
N THR A 5 -48.24 17.30 -45.50
CA THR A 5 -48.27 16.09 -44.66
C THR A 5 -47.18 15.12 -45.10
N LEU A 6 -46.67 14.28 -44.18
CA LEU A 6 -45.64 13.29 -44.50
C LEU A 6 -46.02 12.42 -45.70
N ASP A 7 -47.28 11.98 -45.79
CA ASP A 7 -47.79 11.20 -46.92
C ASP A 7 -47.74 11.96 -48.24
N GLN A 8 -48.03 13.26 -48.23
CA GLN A 8 -47.88 14.12 -49.41
C GLN A 8 -46.40 14.26 -49.81
N CYS A 9 -45.49 14.37 -48.84
CA CYS A 9 -44.06 14.42 -49.13
C CYS A 9 -43.57 13.12 -49.80
N TYR A 10 -44.02 11.96 -49.31
CA TYR A 10 -43.72 10.65 -49.92
C TYR A 10 -44.28 10.54 -51.33
N GLN A 11 -45.52 11.00 -51.57
CA GLN A 11 -46.13 11.01 -52.90
C GLN A 11 -45.41 11.95 -53.87
N ILE A 12 -45.08 13.17 -53.43
CA ILE A 12 -44.38 14.18 -54.24
C ILE A 12 -43.00 13.68 -54.69
N LEU A 13 -42.28 12.98 -53.81
CA LEU A 13 -40.96 12.41 -54.11
C LEU A 13 -41.01 11.00 -54.70
N ASN A 14 -42.21 10.44 -54.90
CA ASN A 14 -42.43 9.08 -55.40
C ASN A 14 -41.65 8.01 -54.61
N LEU A 15 -41.68 8.12 -53.29
CA LEU A 15 -40.96 7.27 -52.34
C LEU A 15 -41.94 6.37 -51.57
N SER A 16 -41.49 5.16 -51.26
CA SER A 16 -42.17 4.28 -50.30
C SER A 16 -41.94 4.79 -48.87
N PRO A 17 -42.89 4.59 -47.92
CA PRO A 17 -42.66 4.86 -46.49
C PRO A 17 -41.48 4.09 -45.87
N THR A 18 -40.99 3.04 -46.54
CA THR A 18 -39.86 2.20 -46.11
C THR A 18 -38.51 2.60 -46.72
N SER A 19 -38.44 3.75 -47.40
CA SER A 19 -37.24 4.17 -48.14
C SER A 19 -36.14 4.65 -47.19
N THR A 20 -34.87 4.52 -47.59
CA THR A 20 -33.74 5.03 -46.81
C THR A 20 -33.46 6.52 -47.08
N LEU A 21 -32.61 7.15 -46.26
CA LEU A 21 -32.11 8.51 -46.54
C LEU A 21 -31.39 8.58 -47.89
N GLU A 22 -30.65 7.53 -48.28
CA GLU A 22 -29.98 7.44 -49.58
C GLU A 22 -31.00 7.40 -50.73
N ASP A 23 -32.10 6.67 -50.56
CA ASP A 23 -33.19 6.61 -51.55
C ASP A 23 -33.88 7.98 -51.70
N LEU A 24 -34.05 8.70 -50.58
CA LEU A 24 -34.60 10.06 -50.55
C LEU A 24 -33.75 11.04 -51.36
N GLU A 25 -32.43 11.08 -51.09
CA GLU A 25 -31.49 11.94 -51.81
C GLU A 25 -31.47 11.61 -53.30
N LYS A 26 -31.35 10.32 -53.64
CA LYS A 26 -31.29 9.84 -55.02
C LYS A 26 -32.54 10.20 -55.82
N ASN A 27 -33.73 9.99 -55.26
CA ASN A 27 -34.99 10.31 -55.94
C ASN A 27 -35.24 11.81 -56.05
N TYR A 28 -34.87 12.58 -55.03
CA TYR A 28 -34.94 14.04 -55.09
C TYR A 28 -34.08 14.63 -56.22
N TYR A 29 -32.80 14.24 -56.32
CA TYR A 29 -31.92 14.74 -57.38
C TYR A 29 -32.38 14.33 -58.77
N LYS A 30 -32.93 13.11 -58.91
CA LYS A 30 -33.52 12.63 -60.16
C LYS A 30 -34.72 13.49 -60.57
N LEU A 31 -35.68 13.69 -59.67
CA LEU A 31 -36.91 14.46 -59.92
C LEU A 31 -36.63 15.93 -60.19
N ILE A 32 -35.68 16.55 -59.47
CA ILE A 32 -35.24 17.91 -59.75
C ILE A 32 -34.62 18.02 -61.15
N GLY A 33 -33.77 17.07 -61.54
CA GLY A 33 -33.14 17.05 -62.86
C GLY A 33 -34.16 16.99 -63.99
N ASP A 34 -35.21 16.18 -63.82
CA ASP A 34 -36.30 16.06 -64.79
C ASP A 34 -37.17 17.33 -64.85
N LYS A 35 -37.46 17.95 -63.70
CA LYS A 35 -38.30 19.16 -63.62
C LYS A 35 -37.62 20.44 -64.09
N LEU A 36 -36.29 20.53 -63.95
CA LEU A 36 -35.50 21.63 -64.51
C LEU A 36 -35.58 21.67 -66.05
N LYS A 37 -35.68 20.51 -66.71
CA LYS A 37 -35.85 20.42 -68.18
C LYS A 37 -37.22 20.91 -68.64
N SER A 38 -38.26 20.78 -67.82
CA SER A 38 -39.63 21.20 -68.13
C SER A 38 -39.96 22.65 -67.72
N ASN A 39 -39.02 23.37 -67.09
CA ASN A 39 -39.14 24.78 -66.66
C ASN A 39 -40.34 25.11 -65.73
N ASN A 40 -40.88 24.12 -65.00
CA ASN A 40 -41.99 24.32 -64.07
C ASN A 40 -41.46 24.70 -62.67
N LYS A 41 -41.45 26.00 -62.35
CA LYS A 41 -40.89 26.53 -61.10
C LYS A 41 -41.68 26.14 -59.84
N GLU A 42 -42.99 25.95 -59.97
CA GLU A 42 -43.86 25.64 -58.82
C GLU A 42 -43.63 24.21 -58.30
N ASP A 43 -43.51 23.25 -59.22
CA ASP A 43 -43.15 21.86 -58.89
C ASP A 43 -41.81 21.73 -58.18
N ILE A 44 -40.83 22.55 -58.58
CA ILE A 44 -39.49 22.55 -57.96
C ILE A 44 -39.56 23.02 -56.51
N ASN A 45 -40.40 24.02 -56.21
CA ASN A 45 -40.59 24.49 -54.85
C ASN A 45 -41.28 23.43 -53.98
N ASN A 46 -42.28 22.75 -54.51
CA ASN A 46 -42.97 21.66 -53.81
C ASN A 46 -42.02 20.47 -53.54
N LEU A 47 -41.17 20.10 -54.50
CA LEU A 47 -40.14 19.06 -54.33
C LEU A 47 -39.12 19.43 -53.25
N LYS A 48 -38.65 20.69 -53.23
CA LYS A 48 -37.74 21.19 -52.20
C LYS A 48 -38.39 21.14 -50.82
N GLN A 49 -39.63 21.60 -50.70
CA GLN A 49 -40.35 21.59 -49.42
C GLN A 49 -40.55 20.16 -48.89
N ALA A 50 -40.99 19.23 -49.76
CA ALA A 50 -41.14 17.82 -49.42
C ALA A 50 -39.81 17.17 -49.01
N TYR A 51 -38.73 17.47 -49.73
CA TYR A 51 -37.39 16.97 -49.41
C TYR A 51 -36.89 17.48 -48.05
N THR A 52 -37.01 18.78 -47.77
CA THR A 52 -36.59 19.35 -46.48
C THR A 52 -37.35 18.71 -45.33
N GLN A 53 -38.68 18.59 -45.43
CA GLN A 53 -39.49 17.98 -44.37
C GLN A 53 -39.18 16.51 -44.13
N LEU A 54 -38.99 15.71 -45.18
CA LEU A 54 -38.60 14.30 -45.02
C LEU A 54 -37.17 14.17 -44.48
N THR A 55 -36.25 15.03 -44.90
CA THR A 55 -34.87 15.05 -44.36
C THR A 55 -34.88 15.33 -42.86
N GLU A 56 -35.62 16.35 -42.40
CA GLU A 56 -35.79 16.64 -40.97
C GLU A 56 -36.43 15.46 -40.21
N PHE A 57 -37.40 14.78 -40.83
CA PHE A 57 -38.02 13.59 -40.23
C PHE A 57 -37.02 12.42 -40.05
N TYR A 58 -36.23 12.10 -41.09
CA TYR A 58 -35.22 11.04 -41.01
C TYR A 58 -34.09 11.40 -40.03
N GLN A 59 -33.65 12.65 -40.01
CA GLN A 59 -32.66 13.13 -39.03
C GLN A 59 -33.19 12.98 -37.60
N ASN A 60 -34.43 13.41 -37.33
CA ASN A 60 -35.06 13.24 -36.02
C ASN A 60 -35.24 11.76 -35.65
N GLN A 61 -35.59 10.88 -36.59
CA GLN A 61 -35.66 9.43 -36.31
C GLN A 61 -34.28 8.84 -35.99
N GLN A 62 -33.25 9.22 -36.75
CA GLN A 62 -31.89 8.74 -36.53
C GLN A 62 -31.34 9.24 -35.20
N GLU A 63 -31.55 10.50 -34.84
CA GLU A 63 -31.19 11.06 -33.53
C GLU A 63 -31.92 10.33 -32.40
N ASN A 64 -33.23 10.08 -32.53
CA ASN A 64 -34.00 9.32 -31.54
C ASN A 64 -33.52 7.87 -31.39
N ASN A 65 -33.16 7.20 -32.49
CA ASN A 65 -32.61 5.85 -32.46
C ASN A 65 -31.23 5.81 -31.79
N ILE A 66 -30.34 6.75 -32.14
CA ILE A 66 -29.03 6.90 -31.49
C ILE A 66 -29.21 7.19 -30.00
N GLU A 67 -30.13 8.07 -29.62
CA GLU A 67 -30.42 8.37 -28.22
C GLU A 67 -30.96 7.15 -27.47
N LYS A 68 -31.80 6.32 -28.13
CA LYS A 68 -32.34 5.09 -27.55
C LYS A 68 -31.26 4.02 -27.36
N GLU A 69 -30.46 3.73 -28.39
CA GLU A 69 -29.33 2.79 -28.29
C GLU A 69 -28.34 3.22 -27.20
N ARG A 70 -28.10 4.53 -27.12
CA ARG A 70 -27.25 5.12 -26.10
C ARG A 70 -27.81 4.94 -24.69
N LYS A 71 -29.11 5.20 -24.47
CA LYS A 71 -29.79 4.95 -23.19
C LYS A 71 -29.76 3.46 -22.81
N GLU A 72 -29.90 2.56 -23.77
CA GLU A 72 -29.82 1.12 -23.55
C GLU A 72 -28.40 0.69 -23.14
N SER A 73 -27.37 1.21 -23.82
CA SER A 73 -25.95 0.99 -23.47
C SER A 73 -25.60 1.54 -22.08
N GLU A 74 -26.01 2.78 -21.78
CA GLU A 74 -25.81 3.41 -20.46
C GLU A 74 -26.50 2.59 -19.35
N LYS A 75 -27.69 2.06 -19.60
CA LYS A 75 -28.42 1.19 -18.66
C LYS A 75 -27.71 -0.15 -18.47
N PHE A 76 -27.20 -0.75 -19.53
CA PHE A 76 -26.42 -2.00 -19.46
C PHE A 76 -25.14 -1.84 -18.63
N ILE A 77 -24.35 -0.79 -18.91
CA ILE A 77 -23.13 -0.45 -18.16
C ILE A 77 -23.47 -0.21 -16.69
N THR A 78 -24.50 0.59 -16.41
CA THR A 78 -24.95 0.90 -15.05
C THR A 78 -25.31 -0.37 -14.29
N ASN A 79 -26.07 -1.28 -14.89
CA ASN A 79 -26.49 -2.52 -14.25
C ASN A 79 -25.30 -3.46 -13.97
N SER A 80 -24.39 -3.60 -14.95
CA SER A 80 -23.20 -4.45 -14.81
C SER A 80 -22.27 -3.96 -13.70
N ILE A 81 -21.94 -2.66 -13.68
CA ILE A 81 -21.09 -2.07 -12.62
C ILE A 81 -21.77 -2.19 -11.25
N ASN A 82 -23.07 -1.90 -11.17
CA ASN A 82 -23.81 -1.94 -9.92
C ASN A 82 -23.88 -3.38 -9.35
N GLN A 83 -24.03 -4.40 -10.22
CA GLN A 83 -23.99 -5.80 -9.82
C GLN A 83 -22.59 -6.20 -9.31
N GLN A 84 -21.51 -5.84 -10.01
CA GLN A 84 -20.16 -6.16 -9.56
C GLN A 84 -19.81 -5.51 -8.22
N LEU A 85 -20.08 -4.21 -8.06
CA LEU A 85 -19.80 -3.51 -6.81
C LEU A 85 -20.63 -4.07 -5.64
N LYS A 86 -21.87 -4.51 -5.89
CA LYS A 86 -22.67 -5.25 -4.89
C LYS A 86 -22.05 -6.58 -4.51
N ASN A 87 -21.47 -7.32 -5.46
CA ASN A 87 -20.80 -8.60 -5.19
C ASN A 87 -19.55 -8.45 -4.31
N ILE A 88 -18.94 -7.25 -4.28
CA ILE A 88 -17.82 -6.88 -3.39
C ILE A 88 -18.34 -6.45 -2.00
N GLY A 89 -19.67 -6.36 -1.83
CA GLY A 89 -20.32 -5.99 -0.56
C GLY A 89 -20.56 -4.49 -0.40
N LEU A 90 -20.42 -3.69 -1.47
CA LEU A 90 -20.70 -2.25 -1.43
C LEU A 90 -22.16 -1.96 -1.79
N ARG A 91 -22.83 -1.15 -0.96
CA ARG A 91 -24.17 -0.62 -1.26
C ARG A 91 -24.02 0.64 -2.10
N VAL A 92 -24.07 0.49 -3.42
CA VAL A 92 -23.86 1.57 -4.38
C VAL A 92 -25.09 1.87 -5.24
N LYS A 93 -25.15 3.10 -5.75
CA LYS A 93 -26.01 3.54 -6.84
C LYS A 93 -25.12 4.14 -7.92
N VAL A 94 -25.13 3.53 -9.09
CA VAL A 94 -24.36 3.99 -10.25
C VAL A 94 -25.30 4.77 -11.17
N LYS A 95 -24.83 5.89 -11.73
CA LYS A 95 -25.46 6.58 -12.85
C LYS A 95 -24.41 6.79 -13.93
N SER A 96 -24.80 6.55 -15.18
CA SER A 96 -23.96 6.84 -16.34
C SER A 96 -24.40 8.14 -16.99
N PHE A 97 -23.43 8.94 -17.41
CA PHE A 97 -23.61 10.13 -18.23
C PHE A 97 -22.67 10.05 -19.44
N THR A 98 -22.83 10.97 -20.41
CA THR A 98 -22.04 10.98 -21.66
C THR A 98 -20.53 10.90 -21.42
N ASN A 99 -20.04 11.67 -20.44
CA ASN A 99 -18.61 11.93 -20.27
C ASN A 99 -18.08 11.46 -18.91
N TYR A 100 -18.96 10.99 -18.03
CA TYR A 100 -18.57 10.57 -16.69
C TYR A 100 -19.53 9.54 -16.09
N LEU A 101 -19.03 8.79 -15.12
CA LEU A 101 -19.81 7.89 -14.28
C LEU A 101 -19.93 8.49 -12.88
N GLU A 102 -21.14 8.49 -12.31
CA GLU A 102 -21.37 8.87 -10.92
C GLU A 102 -21.63 7.61 -10.09
N ILE A 103 -20.83 7.39 -9.03
CA ILE A 103 -20.96 6.26 -8.12
C ILE A 103 -21.22 6.80 -6.72
N VAL A 104 -22.45 6.61 -6.24
CA VAL A 104 -22.88 7.01 -4.91
C VAL A 104 -22.85 5.82 -3.97
N ILE A 105 -22.08 5.90 -2.89
CA ILE A 105 -21.90 4.86 -1.88
C ILE A 105 -22.58 5.28 -0.58
N LYS A 106 -23.23 4.34 0.12
CA LYS A 106 -23.84 4.64 1.41
C LYS A 106 -22.92 4.35 2.59
N ASN A 107 -22.81 5.33 3.49
CA ASN A 107 -22.26 5.23 4.85
C ASN A 107 -20.77 4.84 4.92
N VAL A 108 -19.95 5.32 3.97
CA VAL A 108 -18.49 5.13 4.02
C VAL A 108 -17.84 6.35 4.65
N LYS A 109 -17.21 6.14 5.81
CA LYS A 109 -16.47 7.18 6.54
C LYS A 109 -15.23 7.64 5.76
N ASN A 110 -14.82 8.89 5.97
CA ASN A 110 -13.67 9.50 5.29
C ASN A 110 -12.36 8.71 5.47
N ASN A 111 -12.15 8.06 6.63
CA ASN A 111 -10.97 7.23 6.89
C ASN A 111 -10.87 5.97 6.00
N LYS A 112 -11.94 5.58 5.31
CA LYS A 112 -11.99 4.47 4.35
C LYS A 112 -12.07 4.96 2.89
N LYS A 113 -12.03 6.27 2.65
CA LYS A 113 -12.15 6.91 1.32
C LYS A 113 -11.23 6.25 0.30
N ILE A 114 -9.91 6.40 0.48
CA ILE A 114 -8.88 5.95 -0.47
C ILE A 114 -9.03 4.46 -0.83
N LEU A 115 -9.26 3.62 0.17
CA LEU A 115 -9.35 2.17 -0.03
C LEU A 115 -10.67 1.76 -0.71
N THR A 116 -11.75 2.51 -0.50
CA THR A 116 -13.00 2.30 -1.25
C THR A 116 -12.86 2.78 -2.69
N THR A 117 -12.24 3.94 -2.89
CA THR A 117 -11.89 4.48 -4.21
C THR A 117 -11.04 3.49 -5.00
N LYS A 118 -10.03 2.88 -4.38
CA LYS A 118 -9.21 1.83 -5.02
C LYS A 118 -10.04 0.63 -5.47
N LEU A 119 -10.90 0.08 -4.60
CA LEU A 119 -11.72 -1.07 -4.96
C LEU A 119 -12.63 -0.80 -6.15
N ILE A 120 -13.19 0.42 -6.21
CA ILE A 120 -13.99 0.87 -7.35
C ILE A 120 -13.10 1.00 -8.59
N TYR A 121 -11.94 1.63 -8.47
CA TYR A 121 -10.98 1.75 -9.56
C TYR A 121 -10.60 0.38 -10.14
N ASP A 122 -10.21 -0.59 -9.30
CA ASP A 122 -9.83 -1.94 -9.71
C ASP A 122 -10.99 -2.66 -10.42
N SER A 123 -12.21 -2.52 -9.89
CA SER A 123 -13.42 -3.11 -10.49
C SER A 123 -13.71 -2.50 -11.86
N LEU A 124 -13.64 -1.17 -11.97
CA LEU A 124 -13.87 -0.46 -13.23
C LEU A 124 -12.79 -0.76 -14.25
N ASN A 125 -11.53 -0.88 -13.83
CA ASN A 125 -10.41 -1.21 -14.71
C ASN A 125 -10.55 -2.61 -15.33
N HIS A 126 -11.24 -3.52 -14.65
CA HIS A 126 -11.56 -4.85 -15.18
C HIS A 126 -12.75 -4.85 -16.15
N ILE A 127 -13.77 -4.03 -15.89
CA ILE A 127 -14.99 -3.95 -16.71
C ILE A 127 -14.73 -3.15 -17.99
N LEU A 128 -14.13 -1.98 -17.84
CA LEU A 128 -13.92 -1.02 -18.90
C LEU A 128 -12.62 -1.36 -19.64
N LYS A 129 -12.68 -1.53 -20.95
CA LYS A 129 -11.52 -1.84 -21.79
C LYS A 129 -11.35 -0.76 -22.85
N ASN A 130 -10.12 -0.26 -23.02
CA ASN A 130 -9.76 0.75 -24.02
C ASN A 130 -10.55 2.07 -23.90
N THR A 131 -10.91 2.48 -22.69
CA THR A 131 -11.66 3.72 -22.44
C THR A 131 -10.92 4.65 -21.48
N GLU A 132 -11.19 5.94 -21.64
CA GLU A 132 -10.82 7.00 -20.71
C GLU A 132 -12.10 7.70 -20.23
N ILE A 133 -12.47 7.50 -18.97
CA ILE A 133 -13.72 8.02 -18.40
C ILE A 133 -13.46 8.67 -17.05
N ASN A 134 -14.06 9.85 -16.83
CA ASN A 134 -14.09 10.49 -15.52
C ASN A 134 -15.11 9.79 -14.62
N VAL A 135 -14.75 9.52 -13.38
CA VAL A 135 -15.62 8.84 -12.43
C VAL A 135 -15.71 9.68 -11.16
N LEU A 136 -16.91 10.16 -10.88
CA LEU A 136 -17.23 10.89 -9.68
C LEU A 136 -17.74 9.92 -8.62
N ILE A 137 -16.97 9.75 -7.55
CA ILE A 137 -17.32 8.88 -6.43
C ILE A 137 -17.75 9.75 -5.26
N SER A 138 -18.96 9.55 -4.77
CA SER A 138 -19.48 10.23 -3.59
C SER A 138 -19.92 9.24 -2.53
N SER A 139 -19.67 9.58 -1.26
CA SER A 139 -20.21 8.85 -0.12
C SER A 139 -21.23 9.70 0.61
N VAL A 140 -22.42 9.13 0.85
CA VAL A 140 -23.53 9.80 1.53
C VAL A 140 -23.90 9.08 2.82
N ASP A 141 -24.35 9.82 3.83
CA ASP A 141 -24.87 9.25 5.08
C ASP A 141 -26.29 8.66 4.89
N GLN A 142 -26.92 8.21 5.98
CA GLN A 142 -28.29 7.68 5.95
C GLN A 142 -29.34 8.73 5.58
N LYS A 143 -29.06 10.00 5.84
CA LYS A 143 -29.91 11.16 5.54
C LYS A 143 -29.58 11.77 4.18
N ASN A 144 -28.75 11.10 3.37
CA ASN A 144 -28.30 11.55 2.06
C ASN A 144 -27.38 12.80 2.10
N ASN A 145 -26.79 13.15 3.24
CA ASN A 145 -25.78 14.20 3.32
C ASN A 145 -24.44 13.71 2.77
N LEU A 146 -23.73 14.56 2.03
CA LEU A 146 -22.41 14.25 1.49
C LEU A 146 -21.38 14.15 2.63
N ILE A 147 -20.69 13.00 2.70
CA ILE A 147 -19.57 12.77 3.63
C ILE A 147 -18.25 13.16 2.96
N TRP A 148 -18.03 12.68 1.73
CA TRP A 148 -16.88 13.00 0.91
C TRP A 148 -17.20 12.75 -0.57
N GLN A 149 -16.44 13.41 -1.45
CA GLN A 149 -16.49 13.27 -2.89
C GLN A 149 -15.06 13.21 -3.44
N GLU A 150 -14.84 12.41 -4.46
CA GLU A 150 -13.57 12.26 -5.16
C GLU A 150 -13.82 12.08 -6.65
N GLU A 151 -13.02 12.76 -7.47
CA GLU A 151 -12.98 12.52 -8.91
C GLU A 151 -11.75 11.69 -9.25
N ILE A 152 -11.95 10.61 -10.01
CA ILE A 152 -10.87 9.75 -10.50
C ILE A 152 -11.00 9.59 -12.00
N LYS A 153 -9.90 9.27 -12.69
CA LYS A 153 -9.94 9.01 -14.14
C LYS A 153 -9.58 7.56 -14.41
N VAL A 154 -10.52 6.77 -14.93
CA VAL A 154 -10.25 5.39 -15.29
C VAL A 154 -9.69 5.35 -16.70
N CYS A 155 -8.41 5.02 -16.81
CA CYS A 155 -7.70 4.90 -18.08
C CYS A 155 -7.33 3.42 -18.31
N THR A 156 -7.94 2.78 -19.30
CA THR A 156 -7.76 1.35 -19.57
C THR A 156 -7.16 1.11 -20.97
N GLY A 157 -6.52 -0.05 -21.16
CA GLY A 157 -5.98 -0.46 -22.46
C GLY A 157 -4.90 0.49 -22.98
N ILE A 158 -5.11 1.04 -24.18
CA ILE A 158 -4.17 1.97 -24.85
C ILE A 158 -3.88 3.20 -23.97
N TYR A 159 -4.80 3.60 -23.10
CA TYR A 159 -4.67 4.77 -22.23
C TYR A 159 -4.04 4.47 -20.86
N ALA A 160 -3.67 3.23 -20.56
CA ALA A 160 -3.16 2.86 -19.22
C ALA A 160 -1.94 3.68 -18.78
N HIS A 161 -1.11 4.14 -19.72
CA HIS A 161 0.04 5.01 -19.44
C HIS A 161 -0.34 6.36 -18.80
N ASN A 162 -1.57 6.84 -19.01
CA ASN A 162 -2.07 8.09 -18.42
C ASN A 162 -2.56 7.94 -16.98
N ALA A 163 -2.76 6.71 -16.48
CA ALA A 163 -3.28 6.46 -15.14
C ALA A 163 -2.40 7.09 -14.04
N GLY A 164 -1.07 7.09 -14.25
CA GLY A 164 -0.09 7.70 -13.33
C GLY A 164 -0.23 9.20 -13.17
N LYS A 165 -0.78 9.90 -14.17
CA LYS A 165 -0.98 11.36 -14.13
C LYS A 165 -2.20 11.76 -13.30
N TYR A 166 -3.24 10.93 -13.30
CA TYR A 166 -4.54 11.27 -12.72
C TYR A 166 -4.81 10.59 -11.37
N ASN A 167 -4.22 9.42 -11.11
CA ASN A 167 -4.56 8.60 -9.94
C ASN A 167 -3.37 8.33 -9.02
N THR A 168 -2.45 9.29 -8.90
CA THR A 168 -1.20 9.14 -8.14
C THR A 168 -1.43 8.64 -6.72
N GLU A 169 -2.42 9.17 -5.99
CA GLU A 169 -2.70 8.73 -4.62
C GLU A 169 -3.15 7.27 -4.52
N ILE A 170 -3.96 6.80 -5.47
CA ILE A 170 -4.45 5.42 -5.52
C ILE A 170 -3.29 4.47 -5.81
N LEU A 171 -2.45 4.83 -6.79
CA LEU A 171 -1.28 4.03 -7.18
C LEU A 171 -0.21 4.01 -6.09
N LEU A 172 0.01 5.13 -5.39
CA LEU A 172 0.90 5.17 -4.22
C LEU A 172 0.36 4.29 -3.09
N LYS A 173 -0.95 4.29 -2.87
CA LYS A 173 -1.59 3.41 -1.88
C LYS A 173 -1.45 1.94 -2.27
N GLU A 174 -1.62 1.63 -3.54
CA GLU A 174 -1.38 0.30 -4.06
C GLU A 174 0.07 -0.14 -3.87
N ALA A 175 1.02 0.69 -4.26
CA ALA A 175 2.45 0.44 -4.03
C ALA A 175 2.73 0.20 -2.54
N GLU A 176 2.11 0.97 -1.63
CA GLU A 176 2.25 0.76 -0.18
C GLU A 176 1.69 -0.60 0.28
N ILE A 177 0.52 -1.02 -0.22
CA ILE A 177 -0.08 -2.33 0.11
C ILE A 177 0.82 -3.45 -0.40
N THR A 178 1.25 -3.38 -1.65
CA THR A 178 2.13 -4.37 -2.29
C THR A 178 3.46 -4.45 -1.54
N THR A 179 4.06 -3.31 -1.23
CA THR A 179 5.30 -3.20 -0.45
C THR A 179 5.12 -3.86 0.93
N ASN A 180 4.10 -3.48 1.71
CA ASN A 180 3.87 -4.07 3.03
C ASN A 180 3.62 -5.60 2.98
N THR A 181 2.99 -6.07 1.90
CA THR A 181 2.67 -7.50 1.71
C THR A 181 3.92 -8.32 1.40
N TYR A 182 4.75 -7.86 0.46
CA TYR A 182 5.84 -8.66 -0.10
C TYR A 182 7.22 -8.35 0.46
N SER A 183 7.43 -7.19 1.09
CA SER A 183 8.77 -6.81 1.55
C SER A 183 9.36 -7.77 2.57
N LEU A 184 8.58 -8.24 3.56
CA LEU A 184 9.10 -9.17 4.57
C LEU A 184 9.43 -10.56 4.00
N PRO A 185 8.54 -11.24 3.24
CA PRO A 185 8.89 -12.49 2.57
C PRO A 185 10.13 -12.38 1.67
N ILE A 186 10.21 -11.33 0.85
CA ILE A 186 11.36 -11.09 -0.02
C ILE A 186 12.63 -10.86 0.80
N ALA A 187 12.56 -10.07 1.87
CA ALA A 187 13.70 -9.83 2.75
C ALA A 187 14.17 -11.11 3.44
N PHE A 188 13.28 -12.00 3.86
CA PHE A 188 13.66 -13.32 4.38
C PHE A 188 14.29 -14.24 3.32
N LEU A 189 13.84 -14.18 2.06
CA LEU A 189 14.49 -14.90 0.96
C LEU A 189 15.92 -14.38 0.72
N ILE A 190 16.11 -13.06 0.76
CA ILE A 190 17.44 -12.44 0.69
C ILE A 190 18.29 -12.86 1.89
N ALA A 191 17.73 -12.80 3.10
CA ALA A 191 18.41 -13.22 4.32
C ALA A 191 18.85 -14.68 4.26
N PHE A 192 17.98 -15.57 3.76
CA PHE A 192 18.29 -16.97 3.52
C PHE A 192 19.46 -17.11 2.54
N ALA A 193 19.43 -16.44 1.39
CA ALA A 193 20.51 -16.47 0.40
C ALA A 193 21.85 -15.93 0.94
N VAL A 194 21.82 -14.79 1.65
CA VAL A 194 23.02 -14.15 2.21
C VAL A 194 23.65 -15.01 3.31
N ASN A 195 22.84 -15.72 4.11
CA ASN A 195 23.35 -16.62 5.15
C ASN A 195 24.01 -17.90 4.59
N PHE A 196 24.05 -18.12 3.27
CA PHE A 196 24.97 -19.10 2.65
C PHE A 196 26.38 -18.52 2.41
N ILE A 197 26.54 -17.20 2.49
CA ILE A 197 27.81 -16.50 2.32
C ILE A 197 28.29 -16.08 3.72
N ASP A 198 28.84 -17.03 4.47
CA ASP A 198 29.21 -16.87 5.88
C ASP A 198 29.97 -15.56 6.19
N PRO A 199 30.99 -15.12 5.41
CA PRO A 199 31.71 -13.89 5.71
C PRO A 199 30.85 -12.63 5.66
N LEU A 200 29.89 -12.57 4.73
CA LEU A 200 29.03 -11.41 4.54
C LEU A 200 27.97 -11.34 5.65
N ALA A 201 27.32 -12.46 5.95
CA ALA A 201 26.34 -12.54 7.02
C ALA A 201 26.99 -12.24 8.38
N TRP A 202 28.19 -12.77 8.62
CA TRP A 202 28.98 -12.47 9.80
C TRP A 202 29.35 -10.99 9.91
N PHE A 203 29.84 -10.38 8.83
CA PHE A 203 30.20 -8.96 8.81
C PHE A 203 29.01 -8.06 9.19
N ILE A 204 27.82 -8.34 8.66
CA ILE A 204 26.61 -7.59 8.98
C ILE A 204 26.16 -7.84 10.43
N SER A 205 26.19 -9.10 10.90
CA SER A 205 25.81 -9.47 12.27
C SER A 205 26.69 -8.78 13.29
N MET A 206 28.00 -8.70 13.03
CA MET A 206 28.96 -8.08 13.95
C MET A 206 28.58 -6.64 14.30
N TRP A 207 28.22 -5.82 13.32
CA TRP A 207 27.81 -4.44 13.59
C TRP A 207 26.57 -4.37 14.49
N VAL A 208 25.60 -5.27 14.30
CA VAL A 208 24.39 -5.31 15.12
C VAL A 208 24.70 -5.84 16.52
N HIS A 209 25.59 -6.83 16.63
CA HIS A 209 26.10 -7.37 17.90
C HIS A 209 26.74 -6.27 18.75
N GLU A 210 27.70 -5.55 18.19
CA GLU A 210 28.39 -4.46 18.87
C GLU A 210 27.45 -3.29 19.19
N PHE A 211 26.51 -2.99 18.28
CA PHE A 211 25.45 -2.02 18.58
C PHE A 211 24.58 -2.47 19.75
N GLY A 212 24.39 -3.78 19.92
CA GLY A 212 23.76 -4.41 21.08
C GLY A 212 24.42 -3.99 22.39
N HIS A 213 25.72 -4.23 22.55
CA HIS A 213 26.49 -3.73 23.70
C HIS A 213 26.34 -2.22 23.90
N ALA A 214 26.52 -1.46 22.82
CA ALA A 214 26.44 0.00 22.88
C ALA A 214 25.06 0.49 23.34
N THR A 215 23.96 -0.16 22.93
CA THR A 215 22.61 0.21 23.37
C THR A 215 22.44 0.02 24.88
N VAL A 216 22.93 -1.09 25.44
CA VAL A 216 22.88 -1.31 26.90
C VAL A 216 23.73 -0.28 27.63
N ALA A 217 24.93 0.02 27.12
CA ALA A 217 25.83 1.02 27.69
C ALA A 217 25.21 2.43 27.67
N TRP A 218 24.69 2.89 26.53
CA TRP A 218 24.08 4.22 26.39
C TRP A 218 22.85 4.37 27.28
N PHE A 219 21.96 3.38 27.34
CA PHE A 219 20.77 3.43 28.20
C PHE A 219 21.11 3.35 29.69
N SER A 220 22.29 2.82 30.04
CA SER A 220 22.84 2.81 31.40
C SER A 220 23.69 4.05 31.72
N GLY A 221 23.83 4.98 30.77
CA GLY A 221 24.57 6.23 30.92
C GLY A 221 26.08 6.12 30.74
N TYR A 222 26.61 5.03 30.19
CA TYR A 222 28.04 4.85 29.91
C TYR A 222 28.39 5.31 28.50
N ARG A 223 29.57 5.90 28.31
CA ARG A 223 30.07 6.21 26.97
C ARG A 223 30.42 4.90 26.29
N ALA A 224 29.90 4.71 25.08
CA ALA A 224 30.24 3.58 24.23
C ALA A 224 30.43 4.05 22.79
N MET A 225 31.39 3.45 22.10
CA MET A 225 31.65 3.64 20.69
C MET A 225 31.72 2.27 20.02
N VAL A 226 30.87 2.08 19.01
CA VAL A 226 30.87 0.88 18.18
C VAL A 226 32.05 0.96 17.22
N THR A 227 32.88 -0.08 17.22
CA THR A 227 33.99 -0.23 16.27
C THR A 227 33.88 -1.57 15.56
N PHE A 228 34.69 -1.78 14.52
CA PHE A 228 34.70 -3.05 13.78
C PHE A 228 35.13 -4.26 14.63
N ALA A 229 35.89 -4.03 15.70
CA ALA A 229 36.54 -5.07 16.50
C ALA A 229 35.94 -5.24 17.90
N GLY A 230 34.91 -4.46 18.25
CA GLY A 230 34.37 -4.43 19.60
C GLY A 230 33.75 -3.08 19.98
N THR A 231 33.08 -3.06 21.13
CA THR A 231 32.49 -1.86 21.70
C THR A 231 33.42 -1.28 22.77
N ILE A 232 34.01 -0.12 22.47
CA ILE A 232 34.86 0.59 23.42
C ILE A 232 33.98 1.36 24.40
N MET A 233 34.16 1.15 25.71
CA MET A 233 33.32 1.76 26.74
C MET A 233 34.10 2.39 27.88
N SER A 234 33.49 3.38 28.54
CA SER A 234 34.06 4.01 29.74
C SER A 234 33.66 3.27 31.02
N PHE A 235 34.55 3.26 32.02
CA PHE A 235 34.27 2.67 33.34
C PHE A 235 33.27 3.47 34.19
N ASN A 236 33.14 4.78 33.92
CA ASN A 236 32.27 5.68 34.67
C ASN A 236 31.06 6.09 33.86
N ARG A 237 29.94 6.32 34.55
CA ARG A 237 28.75 6.94 33.97
C ARG A 237 29.04 8.38 33.56
N SER A 238 28.34 8.84 32.53
CA SER A 238 28.46 10.18 31.99
C SER A 238 27.07 10.81 31.88
N LEU A 239 26.84 11.89 32.63
CA LEU A 239 25.61 12.68 32.53
C LEU A 239 25.39 13.20 31.11
N PHE A 240 26.46 13.47 30.37
CA PHE A 240 26.39 13.85 28.96
C PHE A 240 25.69 12.77 28.11
N VAL A 241 26.02 11.49 28.31
CA VAL A 241 25.38 10.39 27.58
C VAL A 241 23.92 10.26 27.99
N TYR A 242 23.64 10.25 29.30
CA TYR A 242 22.28 10.15 29.80
C TYR A 242 21.37 11.26 29.23
N PHE A 243 21.76 12.53 29.39
CA PHE A 243 20.97 13.64 28.85
C PHE A 243 20.98 13.66 27.31
N GLY A 244 22.06 13.24 26.67
CA GLY A 244 22.14 13.11 25.21
C GLY A 244 21.08 12.15 24.66
N ILE A 245 20.98 10.93 25.20
CA ILE A 245 19.94 9.95 24.81
C ILE A 245 18.55 10.48 25.14
N LEU A 246 18.36 11.11 26.31
CA LEU A 246 17.07 11.69 26.70
C LEU A 246 16.62 12.79 25.73
N ILE A 247 17.55 13.63 25.27
CA ILE A 247 17.31 14.66 24.25
C ILE A 247 16.91 14.00 22.92
N LEU A 248 17.62 12.96 22.46
CA LEU A 248 17.27 12.25 21.23
C LEU A 248 15.87 11.61 21.30
N ILE A 249 15.53 11.00 22.44
CA ILE A 249 14.19 10.47 22.70
C ILE A 249 13.15 11.60 22.69
N GLY A 250 13.44 12.73 23.34
CA GLY A 250 12.57 13.90 23.40
C GLY A 250 12.33 14.54 22.04
N LEU A 251 13.37 14.66 21.20
CA LEU A 251 13.26 15.14 19.82
C LEU A 251 12.43 14.19 18.97
N THR A 252 12.63 12.88 19.13
CA THR A 252 11.85 11.86 18.42
C THR A 252 10.38 11.89 18.85
N PHE A 253 10.11 12.05 20.14
CA PHE A 253 8.75 12.23 20.68
C PHE A 253 8.10 13.48 20.12
N TYR A 254 8.83 14.60 20.10
CA TYR A 254 8.34 15.88 19.58
C TYR A 254 8.02 15.80 18.08
N SER A 255 8.87 15.16 17.28
CA SER A 255 8.60 14.93 15.86
C SER A 255 7.38 14.01 15.67
N GLY A 256 7.29 12.93 16.45
CA GLY A 256 6.14 12.04 16.46
C GLY A 256 4.84 12.76 16.84
N TRP A 257 4.88 13.70 17.78
CA TRP A 257 3.73 14.52 18.17
C TRP A 257 3.31 15.46 17.04
N LYS A 258 4.24 16.19 16.43
CA LYS A 258 3.95 17.07 15.27
C LYS A 258 3.32 16.31 14.10
N GLU A 259 3.78 15.08 13.85
CA GLU A 259 3.28 14.22 12.78
C GLU A 259 2.13 13.29 13.20
N LYS A 260 1.60 13.46 14.43
CA LYS A 260 0.49 12.68 15.02
C LYS A 260 0.73 11.15 15.02
N LYS A 261 1.99 10.71 15.11
CA LYS A 261 2.42 9.31 15.16
C LYS A 261 2.38 8.78 16.61
N LYS A 262 1.18 8.43 17.09
CA LYS A 262 0.95 7.98 18.48
C LYS A 262 1.85 6.81 18.91
N THR A 263 2.09 5.83 18.04
CA THR A 263 2.94 4.67 18.36
C THR A 263 4.37 5.09 18.69
N VAL A 264 4.95 6.01 17.93
CA VAL A 264 6.31 6.53 18.17
C VAL A 264 6.37 7.24 19.53
N MET A 265 5.36 8.03 19.86
CA MET A 265 5.27 8.71 21.15
C MET A 265 5.27 7.72 22.33
N ILE A 266 4.47 6.65 22.24
CA ILE A 266 4.40 5.60 23.28
C ILE A 266 5.76 4.92 23.44
N VAL A 267 6.41 4.55 22.33
CA VAL A 267 7.75 3.93 22.35
C VAL A 267 8.78 4.84 23.00
N CYS A 268 8.79 6.13 22.67
CA CYS A 268 9.70 7.09 23.31
C CYS A 268 9.50 7.17 24.83
N VAL A 269 8.26 7.14 25.32
CA VAL A 269 7.97 7.14 26.76
C VAL A 269 8.51 5.87 27.42
N ILE A 270 8.29 4.70 26.79
CA ILE A 270 8.82 3.42 27.28
C ILE A 270 10.36 3.47 27.33
N LEU A 271 11.01 3.93 26.26
CA LEU A 271 12.47 4.06 26.20
C LEU A 271 13.02 5.00 27.27
N ALA A 272 12.35 6.13 27.54
CA ALA A 272 12.75 7.04 28.61
C ALA A 272 12.67 6.38 30.00
N ILE A 273 11.62 5.59 30.25
CA ILE A 273 11.48 4.82 31.51
C ILE A 273 12.57 3.75 31.61
N VAL A 274 12.80 2.99 30.54
CA VAL A 274 13.85 1.96 30.49
C VAL A 274 15.23 2.58 30.75
N GLN A 275 15.54 3.72 30.11
CA GLN A 275 16.77 4.45 30.33
C GLN A 275 16.91 4.88 31.80
N PHE A 276 15.85 5.41 32.41
CA PHE A 276 15.87 5.81 33.82
C PHE A 276 16.17 4.63 34.74
N ILE A 277 15.54 3.47 34.50
CA ILE A 277 15.76 2.25 35.30
C ILE A 277 17.20 1.73 35.10
N LEU A 278 17.66 1.63 33.86
CA LEU A 278 19.01 1.16 33.54
C LEU A 278 20.09 2.08 34.11
N THR A 279 19.89 3.39 34.04
CA THR A 279 20.86 4.35 34.57
C THR A 279 20.85 4.43 36.09
N TRP A 280 19.69 4.49 36.76
CA TRP A 280 19.64 4.86 38.18
C TRP A 280 19.31 3.72 39.13
N LYS A 281 18.63 2.67 38.66
CA LYS A 281 18.18 1.56 39.52
C LYS A 281 19.00 0.29 39.35
N THR A 282 19.71 0.16 38.25
CA THR A 282 20.47 -1.05 37.93
C THR A 282 21.84 -1.04 38.63
N SER A 283 22.15 -2.14 39.32
CA SER A 283 23.44 -2.35 39.97
C SER A 283 24.56 -2.54 38.93
N TYR A 284 25.81 -2.34 39.33
CA TYR A 284 26.94 -2.54 38.41
C TYR A 284 27.05 -4.00 37.91
N SER A 285 26.82 -4.99 38.78
CA SER A 285 26.81 -6.41 38.39
C SER A 285 25.71 -6.72 37.38
N THR A 286 24.50 -6.21 37.59
CA THR A 286 23.39 -6.36 36.65
C THR A 286 23.68 -5.65 35.32
N TYR A 287 24.29 -4.47 35.36
CA TYR A 287 24.74 -3.76 34.17
C TYR A 287 25.74 -4.59 33.35
N GLN A 288 26.77 -5.14 34.01
CA GLN A 288 27.76 -6.00 33.36
C GLN A 288 27.10 -7.23 32.73
N MET A 289 26.22 -7.92 33.46
CA MET A 289 25.43 -9.03 32.90
C MET A 289 24.65 -8.60 31.66
N LEU A 290 23.90 -7.48 31.73
CA LEU A 290 23.09 -7.00 30.61
C LEU A 290 23.96 -6.56 29.43
N LEU A 291 25.16 -6.04 29.69
CA LEU A 291 26.09 -5.59 28.68
C LEU A 291 26.55 -6.79 27.83
N TYR A 292 27.07 -7.85 28.44
CA TYR A 292 27.49 -9.07 27.71
C TYR A 292 26.30 -9.84 27.12
N PHE A 293 25.16 -9.83 27.81
CA PHE A 293 23.92 -10.32 27.21
C PHE A 293 23.57 -9.53 25.94
N GLY A 294 23.83 -8.22 25.94
CA GLY A 294 23.47 -7.25 24.92
C GLY A 294 24.09 -7.51 23.56
N GLY A 295 25.23 -8.21 23.45
CA GLY A 295 25.81 -8.57 22.16
C GLY A 295 24.86 -9.45 21.35
N ILE A 296 24.73 -10.70 21.77
CA ILE A 296 23.82 -11.67 21.13
C ILE A 296 22.34 -11.31 21.34
N GLY A 297 21.99 -10.76 22.51
CA GLY A 297 20.64 -10.29 22.77
C GLY A 297 20.23 -9.19 21.79
N GLY A 298 21.14 -8.26 21.51
CA GLY A 298 21.01 -7.19 20.54
C GLY A 298 20.77 -7.72 19.13
N GLU A 299 21.47 -8.77 18.73
CA GLU A 299 21.21 -9.43 17.45
C GLU A 299 19.76 -9.93 17.30
N PHE A 300 19.05 -10.21 18.38
CA PHE A 300 17.62 -10.54 18.36
C PHE A 300 16.72 -9.31 18.47
N TYR A 301 16.85 -8.50 19.52
CA TYR A 301 15.88 -7.40 19.74
C TYR A 301 16.09 -6.23 18.78
N LEU A 302 17.34 -5.89 18.40
CA LEU A 302 17.59 -4.80 17.44
C LEU A 302 17.16 -5.19 16.05
N SER A 303 17.49 -6.41 15.61
CA SER A 303 17.04 -6.91 14.30
C SER A 303 15.51 -6.95 14.21
N THR A 304 14.85 -7.37 15.28
CA THR A 304 13.38 -7.31 15.40
C THR A 304 12.86 -5.88 15.31
N LEU A 305 13.47 -4.92 16.01
CA LEU A 305 13.10 -3.51 15.93
C LEU A 305 13.31 -2.94 14.53
N LEU A 306 14.40 -3.29 13.83
CA LEU A 306 14.65 -2.88 12.46
C LEU A 306 13.58 -3.41 11.50
N ILE A 307 13.18 -4.68 11.65
CA ILE A 307 12.11 -5.30 10.85
C ILE A 307 10.76 -4.62 11.14
N ILE A 308 10.42 -4.38 12.40
CA ILE A 308 9.16 -3.74 12.79
C ILE A 308 9.12 -2.27 12.35
N ALA A 309 10.26 -1.58 12.44
CA ALA A 309 10.40 -0.19 12.01
C ALA A 309 10.12 0.00 10.51
N PHE A 310 10.22 -1.05 9.69
CA PHE A 310 9.73 -1.02 8.32
C PHE A 310 8.23 -0.66 8.22
N TYR A 311 7.43 -1.25 9.11
CA TYR A 311 5.99 -1.06 9.18
C TYR A 311 5.59 0.17 10.00
N TRP A 312 6.40 0.52 11.00
CA TRP A 312 6.24 1.75 11.77
C TRP A 312 6.88 2.91 11.02
N ARG A 313 6.08 3.64 10.25
CA ARG A 313 6.53 4.87 9.55
C ARG A 313 7.03 5.89 10.58
N LEU A 314 8.35 5.89 10.82
CA LEU A 314 9.04 6.86 11.66
C LEU A 314 8.89 8.28 11.09
N PRO A 315 9.17 9.33 11.88
CA PRO A 315 9.00 10.70 11.44
C PRO A 315 9.69 11.02 10.11
N GLU A 316 9.02 11.80 9.24
CA GLU A 316 9.47 12.10 7.87
C GLU A 316 10.84 12.77 7.83
N LYS A 317 11.19 13.56 8.86
CA LYS A 317 12.48 14.22 9.00
C LYS A 317 13.69 13.27 8.99
N PHE A 318 13.48 11.99 9.29
CA PHE A 318 14.55 10.98 9.27
C PHE A 318 14.78 10.38 7.88
N TYR A 319 14.05 10.83 6.84
CA TYR A 319 14.07 10.22 5.50
C TYR A 319 13.81 8.70 5.55
N TRP A 320 12.99 8.28 6.52
CA TRP A 320 12.82 6.88 6.87
C TRP A 320 12.19 6.05 5.74
N GLU A 321 11.43 6.67 4.84
CA GLU A 321 10.83 6.00 3.68
C GLU A 321 11.87 5.29 2.79
N PHE A 322 13.09 5.83 2.72
CA PHE A 322 14.22 5.22 2.03
C PHE A 322 14.98 4.23 2.93
N TRP A 323 15.37 4.68 4.13
CA TRP A 323 16.22 3.89 5.05
C TRP A 323 15.56 2.60 5.55
N ARG A 324 14.23 2.56 5.63
CA ARG A 324 13.51 1.39 6.13
C ARG A 324 13.77 0.10 5.34
N PHE A 325 14.08 0.19 4.04
CA PHE A 325 14.38 -0.98 3.23
C PHE A 325 15.74 -1.59 3.61
N PHE A 326 16.74 -0.76 3.83
CA PHE A 326 18.06 -1.21 4.33
C PHE A 326 17.93 -1.79 5.74
N ALA A 327 17.19 -1.11 6.62
CA ALA A 327 16.91 -1.61 7.96
C ALA A 327 16.24 -3.00 7.93
N LEU A 328 15.25 -3.20 7.06
CA LEU A 328 14.58 -4.48 6.88
C LEU A 328 15.55 -5.59 6.42
N VAL A 329 16.40 -5.32 5.44
CA VAL A 329 17.37 -6.30 4.93
C VAL A 329 18.41 -6.65 5.99
N ILE A 330 19.02 -5.66 6.64
CA ILE A 330 19.98 -5.89 7.73
C ILE A 330 19.33 -6.68 8.87
N GLY A 331 18.15 -6.24 9.31
CA GLY A 331 17.40 -6.90 10.38
C GLY A 331 17.08 -8.36 10.05
N THR A 332 16.57 -8.64 8.84
CA THR A 332 16.24 -10.03 8.45
C THR A 332 17.47 -10.92 8.32
N ILE A 333 18.59 -10.43 7.77
CA ILE A 333 19.84 -11.20 7.67
C ILE A 333 20.32 -11.64 9.05
N VAL A 334 20.43 -10.67 9.98
CA VAL A 334 20.94 -10.92 11.34
C VAL A 334 19.98 -11.79 12.16
N PHE A 335 18.67 -11.50 12.08
CA PHE A 335 17.66 -12.27 12.80
C PHE A 335 17.63 -13.73 12.33
N TRP A 336 17.59 -13.96 11.02
CA TRP A 336 17.54 -15.32 10.45
C TRP A 336 18.80 -16.12 10.78
N GLY A 337 19.98 -15.52 10.62
CA GLY A 337 21.26 -16.16 10.94
C GLY A 337 21.33 -16.59 12.41
N ASN A 338 21.01 -15.68 13.33
CA ASN A 338 21.08 -15.99 14.75
C ASN A 338 19.96 -16.92 15.23
N PHE A 339 18.74 -16.76 14.73
CA PHE A 339 17.63 -17.67 15.05
C PHE A 339 17.96 -19.11 14.63
N THR A 340 18.45 -19.31 13.40
CA THR A 340 18.81 -20.64 12.92
C THR A 340 20.02 -21.23 13.65
N LYS A 341 21.03 -20.42 13.97
CA LYS A 341 22.20 -20.83 14.76
C LYS A 341 21.80 -21.31 16.15
N TRP A 342 21.04 -20.50 16.89
CA TRP A 342 20.63 -20.83 18.26
C TRP A 342 19.65 -22.02 18.33
N HIS A 343 18.79 -22.16 17.31
CA HIS A 343 17.96 -23.35 17.18
C HIS A 343 18.79 -24.61 16.92
N LYS A 344 19.84 -24.54 16.08
CA LYS A 344 20.77 -25.66 15.89
C LYS A 344 21.54 -26.01 17.17
N ILE A 345 21.91 -25.00 17.97
CA ILE A 345 22.57 -25.20 19.27
C ILE A 345 21.64 -25.94 20.24
N SER A 346 20.36 -25.56 20.35
CA SER A 346 19.42 -26.21 21.29
C SER A 346 19.14 -27.67 20.96
N VAL A 347 19.19 -28.06 19.67
CA VAL A 347 19.06 -29.46 19.25
C VAL A 347 20.40 -30.20 19.16
N GLY A 348 21.49 -29.64 19.66
CA GLY A 348 22.82 -30.27 19.70
C GLY A 348 23.51 -30.40 18.33
N LYS A 349 23.02 -29.71 17.30
CA LYS A 349 23.59 -29.72 15.93
C LYS A 349 24.67 -28.66 15.70
N ALA A 350 24.90 -27.78 16.67
CA ALA A 350 25.94 -26.75 16.63
C ALA A 350 26.50 -26.51 18.03
N GLN A 351 27.75 -26.04 18.08
CA GLN A 351 28.40 -25.65 19.33
C GLN A 351 28.09 -24.20 19.68
N ILE A 352 28.08 -23.89 20.97
CA ILE A 352 28.03 -22.52 21.47
C ILE A 352 29.27 -21.77 21.00
N PRO A 353 29.12 -20.53 20.50
CA PRO A 353 30.25 -19.73 20.01
C PRO A 353 31.03 -19.12 21.18
N TRP A 354 31.79 -19.96 21.90
CA TRP A 354 32.71 -19.50 22.95
C TRP A 354 33.90 -18.73 22.34
N GLY A 355 34.44 -17.76 23.09
CA GLY A 355 35.63 -16.98 22.71
C GLY A 355 35.37 -15.56 22.21
N THR A 356 36.45 -14.81 21.96
CA THR A 356 36.43 -13.43 21.45
C THR A 356 36.57 -13.37 19.92
N PHE A 357 36.31 -12.18 19.36
CA PHE A 357 36.52 -11.85 17.95
C PHE A 357 37.95 -12.18 17.44
N TRP A 358 38.99 -11.95 18.25
CA TRP A 358 40.40 -12.08 17.84
C TRP A 358 41.11 -13.33 18.40
N GLY A 359 40.61 -13.94 19.49
CA GLY A 359 41.30 -14.99 20.23
C GLY A 359 40.87 -16.43 19.95
N GLY A 360 39.90 -16.65 19.05
CA GLY A 360 39.40 -17.98 18.72
C GLY A 360 38.57 -18.65 19.83
N ARG A 361 38.15 -19.91 19.58
CA ARG A 361 37.38 -20.73 20.55
C ARG A 361 38.26 -21.05 21.76
N GLY A 362 38.14 -20.26 22.83
CA GLY A 362 38.90 -20.47 24.07
C GLY A 362 39.34 -19.19 24.79
N ASP A 363 39.23 -18.02 24.16
CA ASP A 363 39.59 -16.76 24.80
C ASP A 363 38.57 -16.35 25.88
N SER A 364 39.04 -16.05 27.09
CA SER A 364 38.21 -15.80 28.28
C SER A 364 37.35 -14.54 28.20
N GLY A 365 37.64 -13.61 27.28
CA GLY A 365 36.95 -12.33 27.16
C GLY A 365 35.65 -12.32 26.35
N GLY A 366 35.20 -13.46 25.79
CA GLY A 366 33.98 -13.51 24.98
C GLY A 366 32.70 -13.36 25.82
N ASP A 367 31.64 -12.77 25.26
CA ASP A 367 30.35 -12.54 25.95
C ASP A 367 29.86 -13.74 26.75
N LEU A 368 29.81 -14.90 26.08
CA LEU A 368 29.29 -16.12 26.67
C LEU A 368 30.22 -16.66 27.75
N ASN A 369 31.53 -16.47 27.59
CA ASN A 369 32.52 -16.85 28.60
C ASN A 369 32.32 -16.03 29.87
N VAL A 370 32.08 -14.71 29.74
CA VAL A 370 31.83 -13.84 30.89
C VAL A 370 30.49 -14.17 31.55
N LEU A 371 29.43 -14.39 30.76
CA LEU A 371 28.14 -14.83 31.30
C LEU A 371 28.23 -16.16 32.06
N ASN A 372 29.02 -17.11 31.56
CA ASN A 372 29.20 -18.41 32.20
C ASN A 372 30.12 -18.33 33.43
N ASN A 373 31.28 -17.70 33.31
CA ASN A 373 32.34 -17.77 34.30
C ASN A 373 32.24 -16.69 35.39
N GLU A 374 31.80 -15.47 35.04
CA GLU A 374 31.75 -14.34 35.97
C GLU A 374 30.34 -14.09 36.50
N VAL A 375 29.32 -14.18 35.63
CA VAL A 375 27.92 -14.03 36.04
C VAL A 375 27.36 -15.33 36.62
N GLY A 376 27.89 -16.48 36.21
CA GLY A 376 27.51 -17.80 36.72
C GLY A 376 26.29 -18.42 36.03
N TRP A 377 25.96 -18.00 34.80
CA TRP A 377 24.89 -18.65 34.03
C TRP A 377 25.33 -20.05 33.60
N SER A 378 24.46 -21.04 33.77
CA SER A 378 24.72 -22.36 33.22
C SER A 378 24.63 -22.35 31.69
N THR A 379 25.28 -23.32 31.05
CA THR A 379 25.19 -23.50 29.59
C THR A 379 23.74 -23.69 29.13
N GLU A 380 22.94 -24.45 29.87
CA GLU A 380 21.52 -24.65 29.56
C GLU A 380 20.72 -23.35 29.71
N GLN A 381 21.02 -22.56 30.75
CA GLN A 381 20.40 -21.25 30.95
C GLN A 381 20.70 -20.32 29.77
N ILE A 382 21.94 -20.26 29.29
CA ILE A 382 22.33 -19.47 28.10
C ILE A 382 21.51 -19.89 26.88
N ILE A 383 21.47 -21.19 26.57
CA ILE A 383 20.72 -21.73 25.43
C ILE A 383 19.24 -21.38 25.53
N ASN A 384 18.63 -21.59 26.70
CA ASN A 384 17.20 -21.38 26.91
C ASN A 384 16.83 -19.90 26.81
N ILE A 385 17.64 -19.00 27.39
CA ILE A 385 17.40 -17.55 27.33
C ILE A 385 17.42 -17.07 25.88
N TYR A 386 18.46 -17.38 25.10
CA TYR A 386 18.56 -16.89 23.73
C TYR A 386 17.55 -17.53 22.78
N ASN A 387 17.21 -18.81 22.95
CA ASN A 387 16.13 -19.43 22.17
C ASN A 387 14.76 -18.84 22.52
N THR A 388 14.49 -18.61 23.81
CA THR A 388 13.24 -17.98 24.25
C THR A 388 13.12 -16.56 23.70
N LEU A 389 14.20 -15.77 23.78
CA LEU A 389 14.26 -14.43 23.21
C LEU A 389 14.01 -14.46 21.70
N GLY A 390 14.69 -15.34 20.97
CA GLY A 390 14.51 -15.51 19.53
C GLY A 390 13.08 -15.87 19.16
N PHE A 391 12.42 -16.74 19.94
CA PHE A 391 11.02 -17.11 19.72
C PHE A 391 10.04 -15.97 20.00
N ILE A 392 10.24 -15.23 21.11
CA ILE A 392 9.44 -14.03 21.41
C ILE A 392 9.58 -13.01 20.27
N CYS A 393 10.80 -12.73 19.83
CA CYS A 393 11.08 -11.84 18.71
C CYS A 393 10.39 -12.29 17.42
N LEU A 394 10.45 -13.60 17.10
CA LEU A 394 9.74 -14.17 15.95
C LEU A 394 8.23 -13.93 16.04
N LEU A 395 7.62 -14.17 17.20
CA LEU A 395 6.19 -13.92 17.41
C LEU A 395 5.83 -12.45 17.22
N VAL A 396 6.67 -11.52 17.69
CA VAL A 396 6.44 -10.08 17.50
C VAL A 396 6.56 -9.71 16.01
N ILE A 397 7.53 -10.25 15.28
CA ILE A 397 7.68 -10.04 13.82
C ILE A 397 6.44 -10.54 13.08
N ILE A 398 6.03 -11.80 13.33
CA ILE A 398 4.87 -12.41 12.68
C ILE A 398 3.59 -11.64 13.06
N GLY A 399 3.39 -11.32 14.34
CA GLY A 399 2.24 -10.57 14.82
C GLY A 399 2.14 -9.19 14.17
N THR A 400 3.28 -8.48 14.04
CA THR A 400 3.34 -7.18 13.35
C THR A 400 3.00 -7.33 11.87
N TYR A 401 3.61 -8.30 11.19
CA TYR A 401 3.37 -8.57 9.77
C TYR A 401 1.89 -8.85 9.51
N LEU A 402 1.28 -9.77 10.27
CA LEU A 402 -0.12 -10.13 10.13
C LEU A 402 -1.05 -8.96 10.44
N TYR A 403 -0.74 -8.16 11.47
CA TYR A 403 -1.50 -6.96 11.78
C TYR A 403 -1.49 -5.95 10.61
N TYR A 404 -0.34 -5.70 10.00
CA TYR A 404 -0.22 -4.77 8.87
C TYR A 404 -0.82 -5.33 7.59
N LEU A 405 -0.67 -6.63 7.33
CA LEU A 405 -1.34 -7.32 6.24
C LEU A 405 -2.85 -7.18 6.37
N TRP A 406 -3.40 -7.47 7.56
CA TRP A 406 -4.82 -7.30 7.85
C TRP A 406 -5.30 -5.85 7.74
N LYS A 407 -4.51 -4.90 8.23
CA LYS A 407 -4.86 -3.46 8.26
C LYS A 407 -4.85 -2.84 6.87
N SER A 408 -3.90 -3.20 6.03
CA SER A 408 -3.65 -2.56 4.74
C SER A 408 -4.29 -3.29 3.55
N ASN A 409 -4.41 -4.62 3.61
CA ASN A 409 -4.91 -5.43 2.51
C ASN A 409 -6.38 -5.83 2.74
N LEU A 410 -7.30 -5.12 2.08
CA LEU A 410 -8.72 -5.42 2.21
C LEU A 410 -9.12 -6.73 1.56
N VAL A 411 -8.48 -7.10 0.44
CA VAL A 411 -8.74 -8.36 -0.26
C VAL A 411 -8.42 -9.54 0.66
N PHE A 412 -7.27 -9.50 1.34
CA PHE A 412 -6.90 -10.48 2.34
C PHE A 412 -7.94 -10.59 3.47
N ARG A 413 -8.42 -9.45 3.98
CA ARG A 413 -9.49 -9.42 5.00
C ARG A 413 -10.78 -10.06 4.50
N LEU A 414 -11.19 -9.77 3.26
CA LEU A 414 -12.39 -10.34 2.66
C LEU A 414 -12.25 -11.85 2.45
N GLN A 415 -11.10 -12.32 1.96
CA GLN A 415 -10.82 -13.75 1.78
C GLN A 415 -10.89 -14.51 3.10
N ILE A 416 -10.27 -13.99 4.17
CA ILE A 416 -10.37 -14.62 5.50
C ILE A 416 -11.80 -14.63 6.00
N SER A 417 -12.54 -13.53 5.85
CA SER A 417 -13.94 -13.48 6.31
C SER A 417 -14.84 -14.50 5.59
N ARG A 418 -14.56 -14.79 4.32
CA ARG A 418 -15.25 -15.84 3.56
C ARG A 418 -14.85 -17.25 3.96
N PHE A 419 -13.62 -17.44 4.44
CA PHE A 419 -13.15 -18.75 4.91
C PHE A 419 -13.70 -19.09 6.31
N LEU A 420 -13.98 -18.07 7.12
CA LEU A 420 -14.52 -18.22 8.48
C LEU A 420 -16.05 -18.26 8.55
N SER A 421 -16.74 -17.91 7.46
CA SER A 421 -18.21 -18.00 7.31
C SER A 421 -18.60 -19.31 6.65
#